data_AF-A0A949LG36-F1
#
_entry.id   AF-A0A949LG36-F1
#
_cell.length_a   1.000
_cell.length_b   1.000
_cell.length_c   1.000
_cell.angle_alpha   90.00
_cell.angle_beta   90.00
_cell.angle_gamma   90.00
#
_symmetry.space_group_name_H-M   'P 1'
#
loop_
_entity.id
_entity.type
_entity.pdbx_description
1 polymer ?
#
loop_
_entity_poly.entity_id
_entity_poly.type
_entity_poly.pdbx_seq_one_letter_code
_entity_poly.pdbx_strand_id
1 'polypeptide(L)'
;MVQLPPELSEEHVRTQFKKGDILRWESYPGKIEVKDRFFVLLTSCSESDDVLAVTATKKVSLYMDADGKRKFRDFLFVPAGDSQCFEKDTVIDLNWIEKFTIAEIIKLLGAGIRRVGSLSAEQLIKLDERVSASKLIAEDIKTKILQ
;
A
#
# COMPACT_ATOMS: atom_id res chain seq x y z
N MET A 1 22.87 8.43 24.92
CA MET A 1 22.42 7.77 23.67
C MET A 1 20.96 7.46 23.86
N VAL A 2 20.07 8.02 23.04
CA VAL A 2 18.64 7.69 23.09
C VAL A 2 18.48 6.37 22.35
N GLN A 3 18.11 5.29 23.05
CA GLN A 3 17.72 4.04 22.39
C GLN A 3 16.42 4.31 21.65
N LEU A 4 16.41 4.07 20.34
CA LEU A 4 15.17 4.08 19.57
C LEU A 4 14.28 2.93 20.09
N PRO A 5 12.96 3.14 20.17
CA PRO A 5 12.01 2.06 20.43
C PRO A 5 12.28 0.86 19.49
N PRO A 6 12.16 -0.40 19.95
CA PRO A 6 12.43 -1.59 19.14
C PRO A 6 11.69 -1.60 17.80
N GLU A 7 10.48 -1.05 17.76
CA GLU A 7 9.63 -0.91 16.58
C GLU A 7 10.17 0.08 15.52
N LEU A 8 11.12 0.93 15.88
CA LEU A 8 11.82 1.86 14.99
C LEU A 8 13.22 1.36 14.59
N SER A 9 13.51 0.07 14.82
CA SER A 9 14.75 -0.54 14.34
C SER A 9 14.58 -1.12 12.93
N GLU A 10 15.67 -1.11 12.16
CA GLU A 10 15.72 -1.74 10.83
C GLU A 10 15.38 -3.23 10.88
N GLU A 11 15.95 -3.95 11.86
CA GLU A 11 15.68 -5.38 12.06
C GLU A 11 14.18 -5.65 12.27
N HIS A 12 13.51 -4.83 13.09
CA HIS A 12 12.07 -4.94 13.27
C HIS A 12 11.30 -4.69 11.97
N VAL A 13 11.64 -3.63 11.22
CA VAL A 13 10.95 -3.34 9.96
C VAL A 13 11.11 -4.47 8.95
N ARG A 14 12.33 -5.00 8.79
CA ARG A 14 12.60 -6.10 7.84
C ARG A 14 11.88 -7.40 8.20
N THR A 15 11.70 -7.67 9.49
CA THR A 15 11.05 -8.91 9.96
C THR A 15 9.53 -8.81 9.95
N GLN A 16 8.97 -7.65 10.34
CA GLN A 16 7.53 -7.51 10.58
C GLN A 16 6.70 -7.09 9.37
N PHE A 17 7.30 -6.40 8.39
CA PHE A 17 6.56 -5.81 7.28
C PHE A 17 6.72 -6.62 5.99
N LYS A 18 5.59 -7.10 5.47
CA LYS A 18 5.50 -8.01 4.33
C LYS A 18 4.64 -7.41 3.21
N LYS A 19 4.79 -7.97 2.01
CA LYS A 19 3.90 -7.69 0.88
C LYS A 19 2.43 -7.91 1.30
N GLY A 20 1.58 -6.96 0.94
CA GLY A 20 0.16 -6.95 1.31
C GLY A 20 -0.14 -6.30 2.66
N ASP A 21 0.85 -5.94 3.47
CA ASP A 21 0.59 -5.19 4.69
C ASP A 21 -0.02 -3.83 4.39
N ILE A 22 -0.99 -3.45 5.22
CA ILE A 22 -1.75 -2.22 5.13
C ILE A 22 -1.30 -1.31 6.25
N LEU A 23 -0.78 -0.15 5.86
CA LEU A 23 -0.32 0.90 6.75
C LEU A 23 -1.32 2.06 6.74
N ARG A 24 -1.72 2.53 7.91
CA ARG A 24 -2.55 3.73 8.06
C ARG A 24 -1.67 4.86 8.55
N TRP A 25 -1.68 5.97 7.80
CA TRP A 25 -1.09 7.23 8.21
C TRP A 25 -2.21 8.17 8.64
N GLU A 26 -2.34 8.34 9.95
CA GLU A 26 -3.23 9.34 10.52
C GLU A 26 -2.67 10.73 10.28
N SER A 27 -3.52 11.67 9.88
CA SER A 27 -3.12 13.06 9.64
C SER A 27 -2.02 13.25 8.59
N TYR A 28 -2.12 12.56 7.44
CA TYR A 28 -1.16 12.68 6.33
C TYR A 28 -0.91 14.16 5.95
N PRO A 29 0.37 14.62 5.92
CA PRO A 29 0.72 16.01 5.63
C PRO A 29 0.56 16.32 4.13
N GLY A 30 -0.67 16.59 3.71
CA GLY A 30 -1.02 17.02 2.35
C GLY A 30 -1.77 18.35 2.33
N LYS A 31 -1.71 19.07 1.20
CA LYS A 31 -2.37 20.39 1.00
C LYS A 31 -3.90 20.35 1.03
N ILE A 32 -4.51 19.17 1.12
CA ILE A 32 -5.95 18.96 1.07
C ILE A 32 -6.30 18.28 2.39
N GLU A 33 -7.22 18.87 3.16
CA GLU A 33 -7.79 18.39 4.44
C GLU A 33 -7.14 17.12 5.00
N VAL A 34 -6.51 17.26 6.16
CA VAL A 34 -5.97 16.20 7.02
C VAL A 34 -6.90 14.97 6.98
N LYS A 35 -6.57 14.00 6.14
CA LYS A 35 -7.35 12.78 5.93
C LYS A 35 -6.41 11.60 6.03
N ASP A 36 -6.87 10.60 6.78
CA ASP A 36 -6.16 9.35 6.92
C ASP A 36 -5.90 8.75 5.54
N ARG A 37 -4.68 8.26 5.35
CA ARG A 37 -4.29 7.54 4.15
C ARG A 37 -3.94 6.11 4.49
N PHE A 38 -4.35 5.21 3.61
CA PHE A 38 -3.94 3.82 3.65
C PHE A 38 -2.89 3.61 2.56
N PHE A 39 -1.83 2.89 2.92
CA PHE A 39 -0.79 2.42 2.01
C PHE A 39 -0.78 0.91 2.06
N VAL A 40 -0.61 0.27 0.90
CA VAL A 40 -0.45 -1.18 0.79
C VAL A 40 0.96 -1.44 0.30
N LEU A 41 1.71 -2.25 1.04
CA LEU A 41 3.05 -2.67 0.63
C LEU A 41 2.96 -3.65 -0.54
N LEU A 42 3.68 -3.37 -1.62
CA LEU A 42 3.78 -4.20 -2.82
C LEU A 42 5.00 -5.12 -2.79
N THR A 43 5.98 -4.83 -1.93
CA THR A 43 7.17 -5.69 -1.71
C THR A 43 7.36 -5.97 -0.22
N SER A 44 8.06 -7.06 0.09
CA SER A 44 8.47 -7.38 1.46
C SER A 44 9.69 -6.53 1.87
N CYS A 45 9.74 -6.10 3.13
CA CYS A 45 10.89 -5.39 3.67
C CYS A 45 12.09 -6.32 3.95
N SER A 46 11.91 -7.64 3.88
CA SER A 46 12.97 -8.61 4.21
C SER A 46 14.05 -8.77 3.14
N GLU A 47 13.74 -8.47 1.88
CA GLU A 47 14.56 -8.90 0.73
C GLU A 47 15.29 -7.75 0.05
N SER A 48 14.84 -6.52 0.26
CA SER A 48 15.36 -5.33 -0.41
C SER A 48 15.30 -4.12 0.51
N ASP A 49 16.14 -3.13 0.24
CA ASP A 49 15.97 -1.80 0.84
C ASP A 49 14.87 -1.00 0.14
N ASP A 50 14.58 -1.33 -1.12
CA ASP A 50 13.49 -0.74 -1.91
C ASP A 50 12.14 -1.36 -1.50
N VAL A 51 11.35 -0.59 -0.76
CA VAL A 51 9.97 -0.91 -0.40
C VAL A 51 9.02 -0.17 -1.34
N LEU A 52 8.25 -0.91 -2.13
CA LEU A 52 7.23 -0.34 -3.00
C LEU A 52 5.89 -0.33 -2.26
N ALA A 53 5.15 0.76 -2.37
CA ALA A 53 3.82 0.88 -1.78
C ALA A 53 2.87 1.67 -2.68
N VAL A 54 1.57 1.45 -2.52
CA VAL A 54 0.52 2.16 -3.24
C VAL A 54 -0.54 2.66 -2.29
N THR A 55 -1.19 3.75 -2.69
CA THR A 55 -2.29 4.29 -1.88
C THR A 55 -3.58 3.51 -2.08
N ALA A 56 -4.36 3.43 -1.01
CA ALA A 56 -5.72 2.93 -1.04
C ALA A 56 -6.71 4.05 -0.66
N THR A 57 -7.84 4.13 -1.38
CA THR A 57 -8.81 5.22 -1.25
C THR A 57 -10.24 4.73 -1.26
N LYS A 58 -11.08 5.35 -0.42
CA LYS A 58 -12.53 5.11 -0.36
C LYS A 58 -13.30 5.89 -1.44
N LYS A 59 -12.62 6.72 -2.24
CA LYS A 59 -13.23 7.50 -3.33
C LYS A 59 -13.42 6.67 -4.59
N VAL A 60 -14.15 5.56 -4.48
CA VAL A 60 -14.38 4.59 -5.58
C VAL A 60 -14.99 5.26 -6.80
N SER A 61 -15.87 6.24 -6.62
CA SER A 61 -16.54 6.97 -7.71
C SER A 61 -15.57 7.67 -8.67
N LEU A 62 -14.34 7.97 -8.26
CA LEU A 62 -13.32 8.55 -9.15
C LEU A 62 -12.81 7.54 -10.19
N TYR A 63 -12.98 6.24 -9.93
CA TYR A 63 -12.49 5.14 -10.76
C TYR A 63 -13.57 4.52 -11.64
N MET A 64 -14.79 5.02 -11.56
CA MET A 64 -15.94 4.57 -12.32
C MET A 64 -16.41 5.70 -13.25
N ASP A 65 -16.93 5.35 -14.42
CA ASP A 65 -17.65 6.29 -15.28
C ASP A 65 -19.11 6.46 -14.81
N ALA A 66 -19.87 7.28 -15.52
CA ALA A 66 -21.27 7.58 -15.18
C ALA A 66 -22.19 6.33 -15.25
N ASP A 67 -21.79 5.30 -16.01
CA ASP A 67 -22.52 4.03 -16.15
C ASP A 67 -22.02 2.97 -15.15
N GLY A 68 -21.11 3.33 -14.23
CA GLY A 68 -20.51 2.42 -13.27
C GLY A 68 -19.47 1.46 -13.88
N LYS A 69 -18.99 1.71 -15.11
CA LYS A 69 -17.88 0.94 -15.70
C LYS A 69 -16.54 1.54 -15.28
N ARG A 70 -15.51 0.70 -15.26
CA ARG A 70 -14.18 1.10 -14.78
C ARG A 70 -13.52 2.09 -15.75
N LYS A 71 -13.21 3.29 -15.24
CA LYS A 71 -12.49 4.35 -15.98
C LYS A 71 -10.99 4.05 -16.08
N PHE A 72 -10.40 3.51 -15.02
CA PHE A 72 -8.99 3.10 -14.97
C PHE A 72 -8.88 1.58 -15.00
N ARG A 73 -7.78 1.03 -15.53
CA ARG A 73 -7.57 -0.43 -15.60
C ARG A 73 -6.68 -0.96 -14.49
N ASP A 74 -5.79 -0.11 -14.00
CA ASP A 74 -4.70 -0.51 -13.11
C ASP A 74 -5.05 -0.13 -11.67
N PHE A 75 -6.06 -0.83 -11.16
CA PHE A 75 -6.46 -0.75 -9.76
C PHE A 75 -7.05 -2.08 -9.28
N LEU A 76 -6.98 -2.32 -7.97
CA LEU A 76 -7.71 -3.41 -7.32
C LEU A 76 -8.90 -2.84 -6.55
N PHE A 77 -10.10 -3.36 -6.82
CA PHE A 77 -11.29 -3.06 -6.04
C PHE A 77 -11.42 -4.04 -4.88
N VAL A 78 -11.59 -3.51 -3.67
CA VAL A 78 -11.81 -4.27 -2.45
C VAL A 78 -13.17 -3.88 -1.88
N PRO A 79 -14.19 -4.76 -1.93
CA PRO A 79 -15.49 -4.50 -1.34
C PRO A 79 -15.42 -4.32 0.18
N ALA A 80 -16.35 -3.56 0.75
CA ALA A 80 -16.51 -3.45 2.20
C ALA A 80 -16.71 -4.84 2.83
N GLY A 81 -15.99 -5.12 3.92
CA GLY A 81 -16.06 -6.40 4.63
C GLY A 81 -15.21 -7.52 4.04
N ASP A 82 -14.66 -7.34 2.85
CA ASP A 82 -13.77 -8.31 2.19
C ASP A 82 -12.33 -8.25 2.75
N SER A 83 -12.01 -7.21 3.51
CA SER A 83 -10.78 -7.06 4.29
C SER A 83 -11.11 -6.60 5.69
N GLN A 84 -10.39 -7.10 6.69
CA GLN A 84 -10.51 -6.64 8.08
C GLN A 84 -10.10 -5.17 8.26
N CYS A 85 -9.37 -4.59 7.30
CA CYS A 85 -8.83 -3.23 7.38
C CYS A 85 -9.73 -2.17 6.73
N PHE A 86 -10.63 -2.57 5.84
CA PHE A 86 -11.45 -1.66 5.05
C PHE A 86 -12.93 -1.81 5.37
N GLU A 87 -13.45 -0.87 6.17
CA GLU A 87 -14.87 -0.80 6.54
C GLU A 87 -15.79 -0.32 5.38
N LYS A 88 -15.21 0.18 4.29
CA LYS A 88 -15.91 0.69 3.12
C LYS A 88 -15.23 0.19 1.87
N ASP A 89 -16.00 0.17 0.76
CA ASP A 89 -15.45 -0.09 -0.55
C ASP A 89 -14.22 0.77 -0.81
N THR A 90 -13.13 0.12 -1.19
CA THR A 90 -11.81 0.72 -1.30
C THR A 90 -11.18 0.33 -2.61
N VAL A 91 -10.47 1.28 -3.21
CA VAL A 91 -9.64 1.06 -4.40
C VAL A 91 -8.18 1.16 -3.99
N ILE A 92 -7.39 0.18 -4.37
CA ILE A 92 -5.92 0.24 -4.33
C ILE A 92 -5.46 0.71 -5.71
N ASP A 93 -4.88 1.91 -5.76
CA ASP A 93 -4.51 2.58 -7.00
C ASP A 93 -3.08 2.20 -7.43
N LEU A 94 -2.96 1.41 -8.50
CA LEU A 94 -1.65 0.98 -9.00
C LEU A 94 -1.02 2.00 -9.97
N ASN A 95 -1.71 3.09 -10.30
CA ASN A 95 -1.17 4.11 -11.19
C ASN A 95 -0.07 4.95 -10.51
N TRP A 96 -0.03 4.95 -9.17
CA TRP A 96 0.90 5.75 -8.36
C TRP A 96 1.61 4.85 -7.34
N ILE A 97 2.60 4.12 -7.83
CA ILE A 97 3.50 3.32 -6.99
C ILE A 97 4.58 4.25 -6.44
N GLU A 98 4.62 4.38 -5.12
CA GLU A 98 5.67 5.09 -4.40
C GLU A 98 6.77 4.12 -3.99
N LYS A 99 8.01 4.62 -4.00
CA LYS A 99 9.19 3.89 -3.57
C LYS A 99 9.71 4.53 -2.28
N PHE A 100 9.92 3.70 -1.28
CA PHE A 100 10.53 4.06 -0.01
C PHE A 100 11.78 3.21 0.22
N THR A 101 12.71 3.76 0.98
CA THR A 101 13.78 3.02 1.64
C THR A 101 13.32 2.53 3.01
N ILE A 102 14.00 1.54 3.59
CA ILE A 102 13.70 1.11 4.96
C ILE A 102 13.89 2.25 5.96
N ALA A 103 14.90 3.09 5.75
CA ALA A 103 15.11 4.29 6.56
C ALA A 103 13.93 5.27 6.49
N GLU A 104 13.28 5.40 5.34
CA GLU A 104 12.06 6.22 5.20
C GLU A 104 10.86 5.56 5.90
N ILE A 105 10.67 4.24 5.77
CA ILE A 105 9.62 3.52 6.51
C ILE A 105 9.79 3.72 8.03
N ILE A 106 11.00 3.61 8.56
CA ILE A 106 11.28 3.87 9.99
C ILE A 106 10.90 5.31 10.38
N LYS A 107 11.26 6.30 9.55
CA LYS A 107 10.86 7.70 9.79
C LYS A 107 9.34 7.86 9.80
N LEU A 108 8.63 7.20 8.90
CA LEU A 108 7.17 7.22 8.85
C LEU A 108 6.55 6.58 10.11
N LEU A 109 7.13 5.48 10.62
CA LEU A 109 6.72 4.84 11.88
C LEU A 109 6.91 5.77 13.08
N GLY A 110 8.02 6.50 13.10
CA GLY A 110 8.27 7.56 14.09
C GLY A 110 7.30 8.74 13.98
N ALA A 111 6.76 8.99 12.77
CA ALA A 111 5.77 10.03 12.49
C ALA A 111 4.31 9.57 12.72
N GLY A 112 4.08 8.34 13.18
CA GLY A 112 2.75 7.84 13.55
C GLY A 112 2.05 6.99 12.49
N ILE A 113 2.72 6.57 11.42
CA ILE A 113 2.17 5.49 10.58
C ILE A 113 2.10 4.19 11.41
N ARG A 114 1.05 3.40 11.20
CA ARG A 114 0.82 2.13 11.91
C ARG A 114 0.35 1.05 10.96
N ARG A 115 0.82 -0.18 11.15
CA ARG A 115 0.24 -1.36 10.48
C ARG A 115 -1.13 -1.62 11.08
N VAL A 116 -2.15 -1.71 10.23
CA VAL A 116 -3.55 -1.94 10.64
C VAL A 116 -4.07 -3.32 10.22
N GLY A 117 -3.32 -4.02 9.37
CA GLY A 117 -3.55 -5.42 9.00
C GLY A 117 -2.92 -5.74 7.66
N SER A 118 -3.52 -6.66 6.91
CA SER A 118 -2.98 -7.11 5.61
C SER A 118 -4.10 -7.51 4.65
N LEU A 119 -3.76 -7.55 3.35
CA LEU A 119 -4.59 -8.19 2.34
C LEU A 119 -4.66 -9.71 2.58
N SER A 120 -5.78 -10.31 2.16
CA SER A 120 -5.92 -11.77 2.12
C SER A 120 -5.09 -12.36 0.98
N ALA A 121 -4.84 -13.67 1.03
CA ALA A 121 -4.14 -14.37 -0.05
C ALA A 121 -4.86 -14.23 -1.40
N GLU A 122 -6.19 -14.28 -1.41
CA GLU A 122 -6.99 -14.07 -2.63
C GLU A 122 -6.85 -12.66 -3.18
N GLN A 123 -6.81 -11.65 -2.30
CA GLN A 123 -6.58 -10.26 -2.70
C GLN A 123 -5.18 -10.04 -3.25
N LEU A 124 -4.17 -10.69 -2.66
CA LEU A 124 -2.79 -10.66 -3.16
C LEU A 124 -2.66 -11.28 -4.55
N ILE A 125 -3.31 -12.43 -4.79
CA ILE A 125 -3.34 -13.05 -6.13
C ILE A 125 -3.96 -12.08 -7.15
N LYS A 126 -5.11 -11.48 -6.82
CA LYS A 126 -5.77 -10.49 -7.68
C LYS A 126 -4.89 -9.25 -7.90
N LEU A 127 -4.15 -8.82 -6.89
CA LEU A 127 -3.21 -7.70 -7.00
C LEU A 127 -2.09 -8.03 -8.00
N ASP A 128 -1.49 -9.22 -7.88
CA ASP A 128 -0.41 -9.68 -8.75
C ASP A 128 -0.86 -9.85 -10.20
N GLU A 129 -2.06 -10.41 -10.42
CA GLU A 129 -2.67 -10.47 -11.74
C GLU A 129 -2.84 -9.08 -12.36
N ARG A 130 -3.24 -8.08 -11.57
CA ARG A 130 -3.39 -6.69 -12.03
C ARG A 130 -2.06 -6.05 -12.36
N VAL A 131 -1.05 -6.25 -11.52
CA VAL A 131 0.31 -5.74 -11.76
C VAL A 131 0.90 -6.36 -13.03
N SER A 132 0.77 -7.67 -13.20
CA SER A 132 1.22 -8.39 -14.39
C SER A 132 0.53 -7.87 -15.68
N ALA A 133 -0.79 -7.71 -15.64
CA ALA A 133 -1.59 -7.25 -16.78
C ALA A 133 -1.49 -5.74 -17.07
N SER A 134 -0.99 -4.93 -16.14
CA SER A 134 -0.85 -3.49 -16.32
C SER A 134 0.05 -3.16 -17.51
N LYS A 135 -0.28 -2.12 -18.27
CA LYS A 135 0.59 -1.57 -19.32
C LYS A 135 1.30 -0.28 -18.91
N LEU A 136 0.99 0.23 -17.72
CA LEU A 136 1.49 1.50 -17.21
C LEU A 136 2.64 1.32 -16.21
N ILE A 137 2.67 0.19 -15.49
CA ILE A 137 3.75 -0.14 -14.58
C ILE A 137 4.96 -0.63 -15.40
N ALA A 138 6.14 -0.06 -15.15
CA ALA A 138 7.38 -0.46 -15.81
C ALA A 138 7.76 -1.92 -15.45
N GLU A 139 8.35 -2.65 -16.41
CA GLU A 139 8.64 -4.09 -16.27
C GLU A 139 9.63 -4.41 -15.13
N ASP A 140 10.59 -3.53 -14.86
CA ASP A 140 11.52 -3.66 -13.74
C ASP A 140 10.79 -3.53 -12.39
N ILE A 141 9.78 -2.66 -12.31
CA ILE A 141 8.92 -2.52 -11.13
C ILE A 141 8.00 -3.72 -10.98
N LYS A 142 7.38 -4.21 -12.07
CA LYS A 142 6.56 -5.43 -12.03
C LYS A 142 7.35 -6.62 -11.51
N THR A 143 8.57 -6.81 -12.04
CA THR A 143 9.45 -7.92 -11.64
C THR A 143 9.70 -7.89 -10.14
N LYS A 144 9.97 -6.71 -9.56
CA LYS A 144 10.17 -6.56 -8.11
C LYS A 144 8.91 -6.89 -7.29
N ILE A 145 7.73 -6.52 -7.78
CA ILE A 145 6.46 -6.77 -7.08
C ILE A 145 6.07 -8.25 -7.15
N LEU A 146 6.35 -8.92 -8.26
CA LEU A 146 5.91 -10.30 -8.55
C LEU A 146 6.88 -11.39 -8.06
N GLN A 147 8.02 -11.00 -7.48
CA GLN A 147 8.93 -11.88 -6.75
C GLN A 147 8.33 -12.29 -5.40
#